data_AF-A0A7C4R720-F1
#
_entry.id   AF-A0A7C4R720-F1
#
_cell.length_a   1.000
_cell.length_b   1.000
_cell.length_c   1.000
_cell.angle_alpha   90.00
_cell.angle_beta   90.00
_cell.angle_gamma   90.00
#
_symmetry.space_group_name_H-M   'P 1'
#
loop_
_entity.id
_entity.type
_entity.pdbx_description
1 polymer ?
#
loop_
_entity_poly.entity_id
_entity_poly.type
_entity_poly.pdbx_seq_one_letter_code
_entity_poly.pdbx_strand_id
1 'polypeptide(L)'
;MHGSVGALYPLIVSGSGLISSAVSLLSARISVRGFRWMIYKIMYIPAILAVVSSAVTSQYLFGNLRMFLPTLMGIIAILLLAYITSYYTSLRSKPVEDLVKASKYGPALNILTGLSTGLEAAFPPTIIILATVFLSYYLEGLYGLALVAVGFLSIMATFVSMAAYGPIVDNANGLITMSRMGEDFRKTMDMLDSIGNVTKAICKVYAIGTSALAQVALFSTYLASARLNTINAADPQVIIGILIGGSLSFILCSLVIKAVSKASYTMIKEIHRHFTKSVPSPHNARRKSKIGYIQCIEICTRAALRGMFFPAILSIITPFVVGPLLGKEALGGLIVGNLVTTLPLSLLMCISGALWDNAKKRIEMSVHESRSSPIHTASVIGDTVGDPLKDAAGPSLDIFINLIGTAALIYAAYMI
;
A
#
# COMPACT_ATOMS: atom_id res chain seq x y z
N MET A 1 7.92 32.10 4.43
CA MET A 1 6.74 32.99 4.37
C MET A 1 5.92 33.03 5.66
N HIS A 2 5.79 31.94 6.43
CA HIS A 2 4.93 31.94 7.64
C HIS A 2 5.64 31.86 9.01
N GLY A 3 6.98 31.97 9.04
CA GLY A 3 7.75 32.00 10.30
C GLY A 3 7.50 30.79 11.21
N SER A 4 7.62 30.98 12.52
CA SER A 4 7.36 29.96 13.55
C SER A 4 5.90 29.47 13.55
N VAL A 5 4.95 30.36 13.22
CA VAL A 5 3.51 30.04 13.16
C VAL A 5 3.21 29.02 12.06
N GLY A 6 3.89 29.13 10.91
CA GLY A 6 3.83 28.14 9.83
C GLY A 6 4.37 26.76 10.20
N ALA A 7 5.34 26.69 11.12
CA ALA A 7 5.82 25.40 11.64
C ALA A 7 4.86 24.81 12.69
N LEU A 8 4.20 25.67 13.49
CA LEU A 8 3.31 25.27 14.57
C LEU A 8 2.00 24.66 14.06
N TYR A 9 1.43 25.21 12.99
CA TYR A 9 0.13 24.77 12.45
C TYR A 9 0.10 23.27 12.09
N PRO A 10 1.04 22.74 11.27
CA PRO A 10 1.14 21.31 10.98
C PRO A 10 1.20 20.43 12.24
N LEU A 11 1.94 20.85 13.26
CA LEU A 11 2.13 20.09 14.50
C LEU A 11 0.84 20.02 15.31
N ILE A 12 0.11 21.14 15.42
CA ILE A 12 -1.17 21.18 16.13
C ILE A 12 -2.21 20.31 15.43
N VAL A 13 -2.34 20.42 14.11
CA VAL A 13 -3.29 19.62 13.32
C VAL A 13 -2.96 18.13 13.40
N SER A 14 -1.68 17.77 13.34
CA SER A 14 -1.27 16.37 13.49
C SER A 14 -1.54 15.85 14.91
N GLY A 15 -1.25 16.67 15.94
CA GLY A 15 -1.52 16.33 17.33
C GLY A 15 -3.01 16.18 17.66
N SER A 16 -3.86 17.08 17.16
CA SER A 16 -5.32 16.96 17.31
C SER A 16 -5.86 15.74 16.58
N GLY A 17 -5.29 15.41 15.43
CA GLY A 17 -5.60 14.21 14.66
C GLY A 17 -5.32 12.89 15.40
N LEU A 18 -4.23 12.82 16.14
CA LEU A 18 -3.90 11.68 17.02
C LEU A 18 -4.96 11.50 18.12
N ILE A 19 -5.32 12.58 18.81
CA ILE A 19 -6.34 12.55 19.87
C ILE A 19 -7.69 12.13 19.29
N SER A 20 -8.06 12.71 18.14
CA SER A 20 -9.30 12.41 17.44
C SER A 20 -9.40 10.94 17.03
N SER A 21 -8.29 10.38 16.55
CA SER A 21 -8.18 8.96 16.21
C SER A 21 -8.33 8.07 17.45
N ALA A 22 -7.70 8.42 18.57
CA ALA A 22 -7.83 7.69 19.82
C ALA A 22 -9.29 7.67 20.33
N VAL A 23 -9.96 8.82 20.34
CA VAL A 23 -11.37 8.93 20.76
C VAL A 23 -12.29 8.09 19.85
N SER A 24 -12.07 8.13 18.53
CA SER A 24 -12.83 7.33 17.57
C SER A 24 -12.68 5.83 17.83
N LEU A 25 -11.44 5.36 18.02
CA LEU A 25 -11.12 3.95 18.26
C LEU A 25 -11.74 3.45 19.57
N LEU A 26 -11.69 4.25 20.65
CA LEU A 26 -12.31 3.90 21.94
C LEU A 26 -13.86 3.89 21.86
N SER A 27 -14.43 4.71 20.98
CA SER A 27 -15.89 4.79 20.79
C SER A 27 -16.45 3.74 19.83
N ALA A 28 -15.57 2.98 19.15
CA ALA A 28 -15.95 1.94 18.21
C ALA A 28 -16.42 0.69 18.96
N ARG A 29 -17.73 0.47 19.02
CA ARG A 29 -18.31 -0.80 19.49
C ARG A 29 -18.51 -1.74 18.30
N ILE A 30 -17.97 -2.96 18.41
CA ILE A 30 -18.11 -4.00 17.40
C ILE A 30 -19.55 -4.53 17.43
N SER A 31 -20.29 -4.31 16.35
CA SER A 31 -21.58 -4.95 16.09
C SER A 31 -21.48 -5.82 14.86
N VAL A 32 -21.80 -7.11 15.00
CA VAL A 32 -21.67 -8.15 13.97
C VAL A 32 -22.48 -7.84 12.69
N ARG A 33 -23.53 -7.01 12.78
CA ARG A 33 -24.44 -6.72 11.65
C ARG A 33 -24.14 -5.41 10.88
N GLY A 34 -23.29 -4.53 11.42
CA GLY A 34 -23.10 -3.15 10.92
C GLY A 34 -21.67 -2.82 10.50
N PHE A 35 -20.95 -3.78 9.91
CA PHE A 35 -19.50 -3.70 9.81
C PHE A 35 -18.96 -2.62 8.84
N ARG A 36 -19.54 -2.48 7.64
CA ARG A 36 -19.18 -1.39 6.70
C ARG A 36 -19.34 -0.02 7.35
N TRP A 37 -20.39 0.11 8.16
CA TRP A 37 -20.65 1.28 8.99
C TRP A 37 -19.59 1.50 10.07
N MET A 38 -18.97 0.44 10.61
CA MET A 38 -17.90 0.55 11.60
C MET A 38 -16.59 1.08 10.99
N ILE A 39 -16.13 0.56 9.84
CA ILE A 39 -14.96 1.12 9.14
C ILE A 39 -15.17 2.60 8.85
N TYR A 40 -16.33 2.93 8.27
CA TYR A 40 -16.66 4.32 7.97
C TYR A 40 -16.72 5.18 9.22
N LYS A 41 -17.31 4.70 10.32
CA LYS A 41 -17.37 5.43 11.58
C LYS A 41 -15.95 5.70 12.13
N ILE A 42 -15.09 4.68 12.12
CA ILE A 42 -13.71 4.76 12.59
C ILE A 42 -12.91 5.78 11.77
N MET A 43 -13.17 5.91 10.46
CA MET A 43 -12.51 6.87 9.56
C MET A 43 -13.12 8.27 9.57
N TYR A 44 -14.44 8.40 9.57
CA TYR A 44 -15.13 9.69 9.42
C TYR A 44 -15.12 10.52 10.71
N ILE A 45 -15.24 9.91 11.88
CA ILE A 45 -15.16 10.66 13.16
C ILE A 45 -13.83 11.43 13.28
N PRO A 46 -12.65 10.79 13.15
CA PRO A 46 -11.40 11.49 13.29
C PRO A 46 -11.16 12.46 12.13
N ALA A 47 -11.67 12.17 10.92
CA ALA A 47 -11.60 13.10 9.81
C ALA A 47 -12.40 14.39 10.07
N ILE A 48 -13.64 14.28 10.59
CA ILE A 48 -14.47 15.43 10.94
C ILE A 48 -13.79 16.27 12.03
N LEU A 49 -13.24 15.62 13.06
CA LEU A 49 -12.52 16.32 14.12
C LEU A 49 -11.21 16.96 13.61
N ALA A 50 -10.50 16.32 12.67
CA ALA A 50 -9.35 16.90 11.98
C ALA A 50 -9.74 18.13 11.15
N VAL A 51 -10.89 18.10 10.46
CA VAL A 51 -11.44 19.25 9.73
C VAL A 51 -11.76 20.40 10.68
N VAL A 52 -12.47 20.13 11.78
CA VAL A 52 -12.82 21.17 12.76
C VAL A 52 -11.57 21.76 13.40
N SER A 53 -10.64 20.92 13.86
CA SER A 53 -9.40 21.40 14.49
C SER A 53 -8.54 22.19 13.51
N SER A 54 -8.36 21.74 12.27
CA SER A 54 -7.59 22.48 11.26
C SER A 54 -8.22 23.83 10.89
N ALA A 55 -9.56 23.95 10.86
CA ALA A 55 -10.24 25.22 10.66
C ALA A 55 -10.03 26.19 11.83
N VAL A 56 -10.24 25.70 13.06
CA VAL A 56 -10.06 26.50 14.29
C VAL A 56 -8.61 26.97 14.43
N THR A 57 -7.63 26.08 14.22
CA THR A 57 -6.21 26.44 14.29
C THR A 57 -5.82 27.42 13.18
N SER A 58 -6.39 27.29 11.98
CA SER A 58 -6.12 28.24 10.88
C SER A 58 -6.62 29.63 11.24
N GLN A 59 -7.85 29.72 11.74
CA GLN A 59 -8.45 30.99 12.15
C GLN A 59 -7.72 31.63 13.33
N TYR A 60 -7.31 30.83 14.32
CA TYR A 60 -6.63 31.33 15.51
C TYR A 60 -5.20 31.81 15.21
N LEU A 61 -4.43 31.08 14.40
CA LEU A 61 -3.02 31.41 14.12
C LEU A 61 -2.83 32.41 12.98
N PHE A 62 -3.69 32.39 11.96
CA PHE A 62 -3.52 33.19 10.74
C PHE A 62 -4.64 34.20 10.50
N GLY A 63 -5.69 34.21 11.33
CA GLY A 63 -6.84 35.10 11.18
C GLY A 63 -7.73 34.80 9.96
N ASN A 64 -7.45 33.73 9.22
CA ASN A 64 -8.16 33.33 8.01
C ASN A 64 -8.16 31.81 7.82
N LEU A 65 -8.98 31.33 6.89
CA LEU A 65 -9.11 29.91 6.55
C LEU A 65 -8.25 29.47 5.35
N ARG A 66 -7.26 30.25 4.93
CA ARG A 66 -6.47 29.90 3.74
C ARG A 66 -5.62 28.64 3.95
N MET A 67 -5.03 28.47 5.14
CA MET A 67 -4.23 27.29 5.49
C MET A 67 -5.11 26.05 5.73
N PHE A 68 -6.35 26.26 6.14
CA PHE A 68 -7.34 25.20 6.27
C PHE A 68 -7.67 24.54 4.92
N LEU A 69 -7.77 25.30 3.82
CA LEU A 69 -8.23 24.74 2.54
C LEU A 69 -7.30 23.65 1.96
N PRO A 70 -5.97 23.82 1.85
CA PRO A 70 -5.07 22.72 1.44
C PRO A 70 -5.14 21.51 2.37
N THR A 71 -5.24 21.76 3.69
CA THR A 71 -5.35 20.70 4.71
C THR A 71 -6.65 19.90 4.52
N LEU A 72 -7.77 20.59 4.29
CA LEU A 72 -9.06 19.98 3.98
C LEU A 72 -8.98 19.12 2.71
N MET A 73 -8.30 19.61 1.66
CA MET A 73 -8.12 18.83 0.43
C MET A 73 -7.35 17.53 0.67
N GLY A 74 -6.33 17.55 1.54
CA GLY A 74 -5.62 16.34 1.97
C GLY A 74 -6.53 15.34 2.70
N ILE A 75 -7.38 15.82 3.62
CA ILE A 75 -8.35 14.99 4.36
C ILE A 75 -9.39 14.38 3.39
N ILE A 76 -9.93 15.18 2.48
CA ILE A 76 -10.91 14.71 1.48
C ILE A 76 -10.26 13.67 0.56
N ALA A 77 -9.04 13.93 0.09
CA ALA A 77 -8.31 13.03 -0.79
C ALA A 77 -8.19 11.64 -0.17
N ILE A 78 -7.77 11.55 1.10
CA ILE A 78 -7.60 10.25 1.72
C ILE A 78 -8.92 9.49 1.92
N LEU A 79 -10.02 10.20 2.24
CA LEU A 79 -11.33 9.57 2.32
C LEU A 79 -11.83 9.05 0.97
N LEU A 80 -11.57 9.79 -0.11
CA LEU A 80 -11.89 9.35 -1.47
C LEU A 80 -11.05 8.15 -1.90
N LEU A 81 -9.75 8.15 -1.62
CA LEU A 81 -8.85 7.02 -1.87
C LEU A 81 -9.35 5.75 -1.15
N ALA A 82 -9.73 5.88 0.12
CA ALA A 82 -10.29 4.76 0.88
C ALA A 82 -11.62 4.26 0.30
N TYR A 83 -12.50 5.17 -0.12
CA TYR A 83 -13.77 4.82 -0.76
C TYR A 83 -13.56 4.04 -2.07
N ILE A 84 -12.68 4.53 -2.94
CA ILE A 84 -12.38 3.91 -4.23
C ILE A 84 -11.72 2.54 -4.03
N THR A 85 -10.76 2.46 -3.11
CA THR A 85 -10.11 1.18 -2.78
C THR A 85 -11.14 0.18 -2.25
N SER A 86 -12.08 0.62 -1.41
CA SER A 86 -13.17 -0.22 -0.91
C SER A 86 -14.11 -0.67 -2.03
N TYR A 87 -14.41 0.19 -3.01
CA TYR A 87 -15.19 -0.17 -4.18
C TYR A 87 -14.53 -1.30 -4.98
N TYR A 88 -13.23 -1.20 -5.28
CA TYR A 88 -12.55 -2.23 -6.07
C TYR A 88 -12.30 -3.53 -5.30
N THR A 89 -12.17 -3.48 -3.97
CA THR A 89 -11.72 -4.66 -3.21
C THR A 89 -12.79 -5.31 -2.33
N SER A 90 -13.89 -4.63 -1.98
CA SER A 90 -14.86 -5.19 -1.03
C SER A 90 -15.61 -6.41 -1.57
N LEU A 91 -15.86 -7.40 -0.70
CA LEU A 91 -16.51 -8.68 -1.07
C LEU A 91 -17.79 -8.54 -1.90
N ARG A 92 -18.62 -7.52 -1.63
CA ARG A 92 -19.92 -7.32 -2.29
C ARG A 92 -19.88 -6.32 -3.44
N SER A 93 -18.70 -5.87 -3.84
CA SER A 93 -18.58 -4.95 -4.96
C SER A 93 -18.75 -5.65 -6.29
N LYS A 94 -19.09 -4.84 -7.31
CA LYS A 94 -19.18 -5.29 -8.70
C LYS A 94 -17.85 -5.82 -9.23
N PRO A 95 -16.69 -5.16 -9.02
CA PRO A 95 -15.39 -5.69 -9.44
C PRO A 95 -15.07 -7.09 -8.90
N VAL A 96 -15.29 -7.33 -7.61
CA VAL A 96 -15.08 -8.67 -7.01
C VAL A 96 -16.07 -9.69 -7.58
N GLU A 97 -17.31 -9.29 -7.82
CA GLU A 97 -18.31 -10.18 -8.43
C GLU A 97 -17.92 -10.60 -9.85
N ASP A 98 -17.48 -9.65 -10.66
CA ASP A 98 -17.10 -9.88 -12.05
C ASP A 98 -15.86 -10.80 -12.10
N LEU A 99 -14.94 -10.66 -11.15
CA LEU A 99 -13.82 -11.59 -11.01
C LEU A 99 -14.25 -12.99 -10.57
N VAL A 100 -15.23 -13.13 -9.66
CA VAL A 100 -15.81 -14.43 -9.30
C VAL A 100 -16.51 -15.08 -10.49
N LYS A 101 -17.21 -14.30 -11.33
CA LYS A 101 -17.79 -14.79 -12.60
C LYS A 101 -16.69 -15.26 -13.56
N ALA A 102 -15.59 -14.52 -13.67
CA ALA A 102 -14.45 -14.91 -14.51
C ALA A 102 -13.82 -16.23 -14.06
N SER A 103 -13.74 -16.49 -12.74
CA SER A 103 -13.25 -17.77 -12.20
C SER A 103 -14.02 -18.99 -12.69
N LYS A 104 -15.29 -18.84 -13.10
CA LYS A 104 -16.10 -19.93 -13.66
C LYS A 104 -15.56 -20.46 -14.98
N TYR A 105 -14.80 -19.63 -15.69
CA TYR A 105 -14.21 -19.96 -16.98
C TYR A 105 -12.71 -20.27 -16.87
N GLY A 106 -12.19 -20.38 -15.65
CA GLY A 106 -10.84 -20.86 -15.35
C GLY A 106 -9.81 -19.78 -14.99
N PRO A 107 -8.56 -20.21 -14.69
CA PRO A 107 -7.52 -19.33 -14.14
C PRO A 107 -7.09 -18.21 -15.08
N ALA A 108 -7.07 -18.46 -16.40
CA ALA A 108 -6.63 -17.48 -17.38
C ALA A 108 -7.53 -16.24 -17.39
N LEU A 109 -8.86 -16.43 -17.43
CA LEU A 109 -9.81 -15.33 -17.37
C LEU A 109 -9.81 -14.66 -15.99
N ASN A 110 -9.64 -15.42 -14.91
CA ASN A 110 -9.47 -14.84 -13.59
C ASN A 110 -8.25 -13.87 -13.53
N ILE A 111 -7.09 -14.28 -14.05
CA ILE A 111 -5.90 -13.42 -14.08
C ILE A 111 -6.11 -12.21 -14.99
N LEU A 112 -6.67 -12.40 -16.19
CA LEU A 112 -6.91 -11.28 -17.12
C LEU A 112 -7.88 -10.25 -16.53
N THR A 113 -8.97 -10.70 -15.92
CA THR A 113 -9.94 -9.80 -15.27
C THR A 113 -9.29 -9.05 -14.09
N GLY A 114 -8.58 -9.74 -13.20
CA GLY A 114 -7.93 -9.08 -12.06
C GLY A 114 -6.88 -8.06 -12.47
N LEU A 115 -6.07 -8.36 -13.50
CA LEU A 115 -5.07 -7.43 -14.04
C LEU A 115 -5.73 -6.22 -14.71
N SER A 116 -6.73 -6.45 -15.57
CA SER A 116 -7.46 -5.38 -16.26
C SER A 116 -8.15 -4.44 -15.28
N THR A 117 -8.84 -4.99 -14.28
CA THR A 117 -9.49 -4.19 -13.23
C THR A 117 -8.46 -3.44 -12.39
N GLY A 118 -7.30 -4.02 -12.11
CA GLY A 118 -6.21 -3.32 -11.42
C GLY A 118 -5.67 -2.13 -12.21
N LEU A 119 -5.54 -2.25 -13.54
CA LEU A 119 -5.08 -1.17 -14.42
C LEU A 119 -6.09 -0.01 -14.41
N GLU A 120 -7.38 -0.33 -14.48
CA GLU A 120 -8.46 0.63 -14.33
C GLU A 120 -8.43 1.30 -12.94
N ALA A 121 -8.30 0.51 -11.88
CA ALA A 121 -8.39 0.98 -10.50
C ALA A 121 -7.24 1.90 -10.07
N ALA A 122 -6.09 1.87 -10.76
CA ALA A 122 -4.98 2.78 -10.52
C ALA A 122 -5.27 4.22 -10.98
N PHE A 123 -6.17 4.40 -11.94
CA PHE A 123 -6.42 5.72 -12.54
C PHE A 123 -7.16 6.69 -11.60
N PRO A 124 -8.31 6.34 -10.97
CA PRO A 124 -9.03 7.27 -10.11
C PRO A 124 -8.23 7.80 -8.90
N PRO A 125 -7.47 6.97 -8.14
CA PRO A 125 -6.61 7.49 -7.06
C PRO A 125 -5.54 8.46 -7.56
N THR A 126 -4.98 8.20 -8.75
CA THR A 126 -3.98 9.08 -9.37
C THR A 126 -4.58 10.45 -9.68
N ILE A 127 -5.78 10.49 -10.27
CA ILE A 127 -6.49 11.76 -10.55
C ILE A 127 -6.79 12.53 -9.28
N ILE A 128 -7.20 11.86 -8.20
CA ILE A 128 -7.44 12.53 -6.91
C ILE A 128 -6.16 13.18 -6.40
N ILE A 129 -5.04 12.44 -6.38
CA ILE A 129 -3.75 12.99 -5.93
C ILE A 129 -3.36 14.20 -6.79
N LEU A 130 -3.47 14.12 -8.11
CA LEU A 130 -3.16 15.22 -9.03
C LEU A 130 -4.04 16.46 -8.78
N ALA A 131 -5.35 16.26 -8.62
CA ALA A 131 -6.29 17.34 -8.33
C ALA A 131 -5.98 18.01 -6.99
N THR A 132 -5.68 17.22 -5.96
CA THR A 132 -5.30 17.71 -4.63
C THR A 132 -4.00 18.51 -4.66
N VAL A 133 -2.97 18.01 -5.37
CA VAL A 133 -1.69 18.70 -5.55
C VAL A 133 -1.90 20.03 -6.29
N PHE A 134 -2.60 20.00 -7.43
CA PHE A 134 -2.83 21.19 -8.25
C PHE A 134 -3.60 22.27 -7.50
N LEU A 135 -4.74 21.92 -6.90
CA LEU A 135 -5.59 22.87 -6.20
C LEU A 135 -4.88 23.48 -4.99
N SER A 136 -4.10 22.69 -4.27
CA SER A 136 -3.40 23.16 -3.06
C SER A 136 -2.20 24.02 -3.39
N TYR A 137 -1.49 23.72 -4.48
CA TYR A 137 -0.44 24.59 -5.02
C TYR A 137 -1.02 25.92 -5.49
N TYR A 138 -2.19 25.92 -6.14
CA TYR A 138 -2.86 27.15 -6.55
C TYR A 138 -3.25 28.05 -5.36
N LEU A 139 -3.59 27.45 -4.21
CA LEU A 139 -4.00 28.18 -3.01
C LEU A 139 -2.82 28.79 -2.24
N GLU A 140 -1.80 27.99 -1.90
CA GLU A 140 -0.71 28.41 -0.98
C GLU A 140 0.69 27.95 -1.47
N GLY A 141 0.84 27.71 -2.78
CA GLY A 141 2.11 27.31 -3.40
C GLY A 141 2.72 26.05 -2.78
N LEU A 142 4.04 26.08 -2.59
CA LEU A 142 4.78 24.96 -1.99
C LEU A 142 4.37 24.66 -0.55
N TYR A 143 3.94 25.68 0.20
CA TYR A 143 3.44 25.49 1.56
C TYR A 143 2.08 24.78 1.54
N GLY A 144 1.20 25.11 0.59
CA GLY A 144 -0.04 24.38 0.34
C GLY A 144 0.17 22.89 0.08
N LEU A 145 1.21 22.53 -0.68
CA LEU A 145 1.58 21.12 -0.91
C LEU A 145 2.02 20.41 0.39
N ALA A 146 2.75 21.09 1.26
CA ALA A 146 3.10 20.55 2.58
C ALA A 146 1.85 20.36 3.46
N LEU A 147 0.92 21.31 3.42
CA LEU A 147 -0.34 21.24 4.19
C LEU A 147 -1.28 20.13 3.70
N VAL A 148 -1.26 19.80 2.41
CA VAL A 148 -1.95 18.60 1.90
C VAL A 148 -1.45 17.36 2.59
N ALA A 149 -0.13 17.18 2.69
CA ALA A 149 0.47 16.03 3.35
C ALA A 149 0.06 15.98 4.84
N VAL A 150 -0.01 17.13 5.52
CA VAL A 150 -0.53 17.24 6.90
C VAL A 150 -1.98 16.76 6.98
N GLY A 151 -2.85 17.25 6.08
CA GLY A 151 -4.25 16.83 6.01
C GLY A 151 -4.39 15.33 5.76
N PHE A 152 -3.60 14.79 4.84
CA PHE A 152 -3.55 13.37 4.50
C PHE A 152 -3.08 12.50 5.70
N LEU A 153 -2.12 13.00 6.47
CA LEU A 153 -1.56 12.34 7.66
C LEU A 153 -2.38 12.58 8.95
N SER A 154 -3.33 13.51 8.94
CA SER A 154 -4.08 13.91 10.15
C SER A 154 -4.79 12.75 10.86
N ILE A 155 -5.16 11.70 10.12
CA ILE A 155 -5.83 10.51 10.66
C ILE A 155 -4.95 9.25 10.60
N MET A 156 -3.62 9.43 10.53
CA MET A 156 -2.63 8.35 10.42
C MET A 156 -2.82 7.26 11.49
N ALA A 157 -3.05 7.63 12.75
CA ALA A 157 -3.22 6.65 13.84
C ALA A 157 -4.39 5.69 13.59
N THR A 158 -5.45 6.17 12.93
CA THR A 158 -6.58 5.34 12.50
C THR A 158 -6.15 4.31 11.46
N PHE A 159 -5.41 4.74 10.43
CA PHE A 159 -4.90 3.84 9.38
C PHE A 159 -3.90 2.82 9.92
N VAL A 160 -2.97 3.23 10.79
CA VAL A 160 -2.02 2.31 11.43
C VAL A 160 -2.77 1.25 12.26
N SER A 161 -3.81 1.66 13.00
CA SER A 161 -4.64 0.72 13.77
C SER A 161 -5.41 -0.25 12.87
N MET A 162 -5.98 0.24 11.77
CA MET A 162 -6.66 -0.60 10.76
C MET A 162 -5.70 -1.56 10.05
N ALA A 163 -4.46 -1.15 9.81
CA ALA A 163 -3.42 -1.98 9.21
C ALA A 163 -3.00 -3.10 10.16
N ALA A 164 -2.85 -2.81 11.46
CA ALA A 164 -2.50 -3.79 12.48
C ALA A 164 -3.61 -4.81 12.74
N TYR A 165 -4.88 -4.42 12.60
CA TYR A 165 -6.04 -5.30 12.77
C TYR A 165 -5.97 -6.54 11.87
N GLY A 166 -5.61 -6.37 10.60
CA GLY A 166 -5.62 -7.46 9.62
C GLY A 166 -4.71 -8.64 9.99
N PRO A 167 -3.39 -8.44 10.21
CA PRO A 167 -2.48 -9.50 10.63
C PRO A 167 -2.84 -10.15 11.99
N ILE A 168 -3.43 -9.40 12.92
CA ILE A 168 -3.89 -9.94 14.20
C ILE A 168 -4.98 -10.99 13.98
N VAL A 169 -5.98 -10.66 13.14
CA VAL A 169 -7.08 -11.56 12.83
C VAL A 169 -6.61 -12.76 12.01
N ASP A 170 -5.70 -12.55 11.05
CA ASP A 170 -5.12 -13.62 10.24
C ASP A 170 -4.42 -14.68 11.11
N ASN A 171 -3.58 -14.22 12.05
CA ASN A 171 -2.93 -15.10 13.04
C ASN A 171 -3.95 -15.80 13.94
N ALA A 172 -5.00 -15.11 14.39
CA ALA A 172 -6.06 -15.71 15.19
C ALA A 172 -6.83 -16.80 14.43
N ASN A 173 -7.13 -16.58 13.14
CA ASN A 173 -7.77 -17.57 12.27
C ASN A 173 -6.87 -18.80 12.05
N GLY A 174 -5.57 -18.56 11.87
CA GLY A 174 -4.55 -19.61 11.81
C GLY A 174 -4.52 -20.47 13.08
N LEU A 175 -4.52 -19.84 14.26
CA LEU A 175 -4.57 -20.55 15.55
C LEU A 175 -5.84 -21.39 15.71
N ILE A 176 -7.01 -20.85 15.38
CA ILE A 176 -8.31 -21.56 15.41
C ILE A 176 -8.31 -22.76 14.45
N THR A 177 -7.69 -22.62 13.28
CA THR A 177 -7.57 -23.70 12.30
C THR A 177 -6.64 -24.80 12.81
N MET A 178 -5.48 -24.44 13.35
CA MET A 178 -4.48 -25.37 13.88
C MET A 178 -4.95 -26.08 15.16
N SER A 179 -5.72 -25.41 16.01
CA SER A 179 -6.30 -25.97 17.24
C SER A 179 -7.56 -26.79 17.01
N ARG A 180 -8.08 -26.83 15.77
CA ARG A 180 -9.31 -27.55 15.37
C ARG A 180 -10.54 -27.13 16.18
N MET A 181 -10.65 -25.84 16.50
CA MET A 181 -11.84 -25.28 17.16
C MET A 181 -13.08 -25.40 16.26
N GLY A 182 -14.27 -25.37 16.88
CA GLY A 182 -15.56 -25.58 16.21
C GLY A 182 -15.88 -24.58 15.09
N GLU A 183 -16.82 -24.94 14.22
CA GLU A 183 -17.16 -24.14 13.02
C GLU A 183 -17.61 -22.71 13.33
N ASP A 184 -18.26 -22.46 14.46
CA ASP A 184 -18.74 -21.13 14.83
C ASP A 184 -17.58 -20.13 15.02
N PHE A 185 -16.45 -20.60 15.56
CA PHE A 185 -15.23 -19.80 15.70
C PHE A 185 -14.63 -19.48 14.32
N ARG A 186 -14.63 -20.45 13.40
CA ARG A 186 -14.14 -20.26 12.03
C ARG A 186 -15.00 -19.29 11.24
N LYS A 187 -16.34 -19.43 11.28
CA LYS A 187 -17.27 -18.50 10.61
C LYS A 187 -17.08 -17.08 11.10
N THR A 188 -16.88 -16.90 12.40
CA THR A 188 -16.59 -15.60 13.00
C THR A 188 -15.26 -15.05 12.51
N MET A 189 -14.19 -15.85 12.53
CA MET A 189 -12.87 -15.40 12.07
C MET A 189 -12.78 -15.15 10.58
N ASP A 190 -13.38 -15.98 9.73
CA ASP A 190 -13.39 -15.79 8.27
C ASP A 190 -14.08 -14.46 7.90
N MET A 191 -15.13 -14.09 8.64
CA MET A 191 -15.74 -12.76 8.52
C MET A 191 -14.76 -11.65 8.94
N LEU A 192 -14.11 -11.75 10.10
CA LEU A 192 -13.12 -10.76 10.57
C LEU A 192 -11.88 -10.67 9.64
N ASP A 193 -11.48 -11.76 9.01
CA ASP A 193 -10.32 -11.80 8.10
C ASP A 193 -10.63 -11.11 6.78
N SER A 194 -11.83 -11.35 6.23
CA SER A 194 -12.29 -10.64 5.03
C SER A 194 -12.33 -9.12 5.21
N ILE A 195 -12.59 -8.69 6.44
CA ILE A 195 -12.53 -7.29 6.85
C ILE A 195 -11.08 -6.80 6.82
N GLY A 196 -10.19 -7.57 7.45
CA GLY A 196 -8.76 -7.29 7.49
C GLY A 196 -8.19 -7.09 6.09
N ASN A 197 -8.64 -7.85 5.09
CA ASN A 197 -8.18 -7.71 3.72
C ASN A 197 -8.57 -6.37 3.07
N VAL A 198 -9.81 -5.91 3.28
CA VAL A 198 -10.25 -4.59 2.78
C VAL A 198 -9.50 -3.46 3.49
N THR A 199 -9.32 -3.55 4.81
CA THR A 199 -8.57 -2.51 5.56
C THR A 199 -7.09 -2.52 5.21
N LYS A 200 -6.46 -3.70 5.04
CA LYS A 200 -5.08 -3.84 4.53
C LYS A 200 -4.93 -3.14 3.18
N ALA A 201 -5.87 -3.35 2.24
CA ALA A 201 -5.83 -2.70 0.92
C ALA A 201 -5.94 -1.17 1.03
N ILE A 202 -6.90 -0.67 1.81
CA ILE A 202 -7.08 0.77 2.08
C ILE A 202 -5.78 1.37 2.67
N CYS A 203 -5.14 0.69 3.61
CA CYS A 203 -3.91 1.16 4.24
C CYS A 203 -2.70 1.14 3.28
N LYS A 204 -2.64 0.17 2.35
CA LYS A 204 -1.61 0.15 1.30
C LYS A 204 -1.76 1.35 0.37
N VAL A 205 -2.97 1.65 -0.08
CA VAL A 205 -3.25 2.83 -0.94
C VAL A 205 -3.00 4.14 -0.18
N TYR A 206 -3.31 4.19 1.13
CA TYR A 206 -2.93 5.29 2.01
C TYR A 206 -1.41 5.53 2.01
N ALA A 207 -0.62 4.48 2.21
CA ALA A 207 0.84 4.59 2.23
C ALA A 207 1.37 5.14 0.90
N ILE A 208 0.92 4.55 -0.21
CA ILE A 208 1.26 4.96 -1.58
C ILE A 208 0.94 6.44 -1.83
N GLY A 209 -0.26 6.88 -1.44
CA GLY A 209 -0.67 8.29 -1.59
C GLY A 209 0.16 9.24 -0.73
N THR A 210 0.50 8.83 0.49
CA THR A 210 1.36 9.61 1.39
C THR A 210 2.75 9.79 0.77
N SER A 211 3.36 8.73 0.26
CA SER A 211 4.69 8.82 -0.36
C SER A 211 4.69 9.59 -1.65
N ALA A 212 3.64 9.50 -2.47
CA ALA A 212 3.51 10.33 -3.66
C ALA A 212 3.49 11.83 -3.32
N LEU A 213 2.71 12.23 -2.29
CA LEU A 213 2.67 13.60 -1.81
C LEU A 213 4.00 14.04 -1.19
N ALA A 214 4.63 13.18 -0.38
CA ALA A 214 5.95 13.42 0.17
C ALA A 214 6.99 13.62 -0.95
N GLN A 215 6.92 12.84 -2.02
CA GLN A 215 7.84 12.94 -3.15
C GLN A 215 7.69 14.26 -3.92
N VAL A 216 6.46 14.76 -4.07
CA VAL A 216 6.22 16.09 -4.66
C VAL A 216 6.86 17.19 -3.81
N ALA A 217 6.73 17.11 -2.48
CA ALA A 217 7.38 18.05 -1.56
C ALA A 217 8.91 17.93 -1.56
N LEU A 218 9.43 16.69 -1.58
CA LEU A 218 10.87 16.41 -1.68
C LEU A 218 11.45 16.94 -2.99
N PHE A 219 10.72 16.82 -4.11
CA PHE A 219 11.15 17.33 -5.40
C PHE A 219 11.28 18.86 -5.41
N SER A 220 10.36 19.58 -4.77
CA SER A 220 10.52 21.02 -4.57
C SER A 220 11.74 21.37 -3.70
N THR A 221 11.97 20.60 -2.63
CA THR A 221 13.14 20.77 -1.75
C THR A 221 14.44 20.48 -2.49
N TYR A 222 14.42 19.49 -3.40
CA TYR A 222 15.51 19.13 -4.29
C TYR A 222 15.86 20.29 -5.22
N LEU A 223 14.88 20.91 -5.89
CA LEU A 223 15.10 22.07 -6.76
C LEU A 223 15.82 23.21 -6.01
N ALA A 224 15.33 23.52 -4.81
CA ALA A 224 15.93 24.55 -3.97
C ALA A 224 17.37 24.19 -3.56
N SER A 225 17.61 22.94 -3.16
CA SER A 225 18.94 22.46 -2.75
C SER A 225 19.91 22.43 -3.93
N ALA A 226 19.50 21.92 -5.09
CA ALA A 226 20.33 21.87 -6.30
C ALA A 226 20.57 23.24 -6.97
N ARG A 227 20.00 24.33 -6.40
CA ARG A 227 19.98 25.68 -6.99
C ARG A 227 19.48 25.66 -8.44
N LEU A 228 18.37 24.95 -8.65
CA LEU A 228 17.67 24.82 -9.93
C LEU A 228 16.38 25.62 -9.89
N ASN A 229 16.21 26.54 -10.86
CA ASN A 229 14.97 27.30 -11.01
C ASN A 229 13.92 26.52 -11.80
N THR A 230 14.37 25.76 -12.81
CA THR A 230 13.51 24.97 -13.70
C THR A 230 14.20 23.67 -14.10
N ILE A 231 13.41 22.66 -14.44
CA ILE A 231 13.86 21.45 -15.11
C ILE A 231 13.19 21.43 -16.48
N ASN A 232 13.98 21.54 -17.54
CA ASN A 232 13.46 21.54 -18.90
C ASN A 232 13.31 20.10 -19.39
N ALA A 233 12.07 19.64 -19.59
CA ALA A 233 11.79 18.31 -20.12
C ALA A 233 12.30 18.09 -21.55
N ALA A 234 12.61 19.15 -22.29
CA ALA A 234 13.22 19.06 -23.62
C ALA A 234 14.74 18.83 -23.58
N ASP A 235 15.37 18.94 -22.39
CA ASP A 235 16.79 18.65 -22.24
C ASP A 235 17.04 17.13 -22.32
N PRO A 236 17.94 16.66 -23.20
CA PRO A 236 18.29 15.24 -23.29
C PRO A 236 18.72 14.61 -21.95
N GLN A 237 19.43 15.34 -21.10
CA GLN A 237 19.86 14.83 -19.79
C GLN A 237 18.67 14.56 -18.87
N VAL A 238 17.67 15.43 -18.90
CA VAL A 238 16.43 15.27 -18.14
C VAL A 238 15.63 14.07 -18.67
N ILE A 239 15.53 13.91 -19.99
CA ILE A 239 14.85 12.77 -20.61
C ILE A 239 15.52 11.45 -20.21
N ILE A 240 16.86 11.38 -20.28
CA ILE A 240 17.63 10.22 -19.83
C ILE A 240 17.34 9.94 -18.36
N GLY A 241 17.36 10.96 -17.51
CA GLY A 241 16.99 10.86 -16.10
C GLY A 241 15.61 10.26 -15.90
N ILE A 242 14.59 10.79 -16.59
CA ILE A 242 13.20 10.31 -16.54
C ILE A 242 13.10 8.83 -16.93
N LEU A 243 13.75 8.43 -18.02
CA LEU A 243 13.70 7.03 -18.49
C LEU A 243 14.41 6.08 -17.52
N ILE A 244 15.56 6.49 -16.96
CA ILE A 244 16.24 5.72 -15.92
C ILE A 244 15.31 5.57 -14.71
N GLY A 245 14.82 6.69 -14.16
CA GLY A 245 13.91 6.71 -13.01
C GLY A 245 12.69 5.83 -13.23
N GLY A 246 12.06 5.93 -14.41
CA GLY A 246 10.89 5.13 -14.75
C GLY A 246 11.17 3.63 -14.86
N SER A 247 12.30 3.26 -15.47
CA SER A 247 12.68 1.85 -15.66
C SER A 247 13.02 1.14 -14.35
N LEU A 248 13.52 1.86 -13.35
CA LEU A 248 13.91 1.29 -12.06
C LEU A 248 12.75 0.65 -11.32
N SER A 249 11.55 1.22 -11.42
CA SER A 249 10.31 0.66 -10.85
C SER A 249 10.04 -0.74 -11.37
N PHE A 250 10.20 -0.96 -12.69
CA PHE A 250 10.00 -2.26 -13.30
C PHE A 250 11.08 -3.27 -12.91
N ILE A 251 12.33 -2.81 -12.81
CA ILE A 251 13.44 -3.65 -12.33
C ILE A 251 13.19 -4.07 -10.89
N LEU A 252 12.79 -3.15 -10.00
CA LEU A 252 12.44 -3.42 -8.62
C LEU A 252 11.36 -4.51 -8.53
N CYS A 253 10.24 -4.33 -9.23
CA CYS A 253 9.17 -5.31 -9.27
C CYS A 253 9.66 -6.67 -9.76
N SER A 254 10.46 -6.71 -10.83
CA SER A 254 11.02 -7.97 -11.34
C SER A 254 11.88 -8.68 -10.29
N LEU A 255 12.76 -7.95 -9.60
CA LEU A 255 13.63 -8.50 -8.57
C LEU A 255 12.84 -9.06 -7.40
N VAL A 256 11.86 -8.30 -6.89
CA VAL A 256 11.03 -8.71 -5.76
C VAL A 256 10.17 -9.92 -6.12
N ILE A 257 9.49 -9.91 -7.28
CA ILE A 257 8.67 -11.03 -7.72
C ILE A 257 9.52 -12.29 -7.90
N LYS A 258 10.68 -12.19 -8.58
CA LYS A 258 11.61 -13.32 -8.74
C LYS A 258 12.10 -13.88 -7.41
N ALA A 259 12.38 -13.01 -6.44
CA ALA A 259 12.80 -13.43 -5.10
C ALA A 259 11.70 -14.25 -4.40
N VAL A 260 10.46 -13.75 -4.42
CA VAL A 260 9.31 -14.47 -3.86
C VAL A 260 9.06 -15.78 -4.61
N SER A 261 9.05 -15.79 -5.95
CA SER A 261 8.85 -17.01 -6.74
C SER A 261 9.89 -18.08 -6.43
N LYS A 262 11.18 -17.70 -6.35
CA LYS A 262 12.27 -18.62 -6.00
C LYS A 262 12.11 -19.20 -4.59
N ALA A 263 11.67 -18.38 -3.64
CA ALA A 263 11.35 -18.82 -2.29
C ALA A 263 10.20 -19.83 -2.29
N SER A 264 9.11 -19.52 -3.01
CA SER A 264 7.92 -20.37 -3.14
C SER A 264 8.25 -21.73 -3.77
N TYR A 265 9.07 -21.79 -4.82
CA TYR A 265 9.51 -23.07 -5.39
C TYR A 265 10.27 -23.93 -4.38
N THR A 266 11.15 -23.30 -3.60
CA THR A 266 11.93 -24.00 -2.56
C THR A 266 11.02 -24.50 -1.44
N MET A 267 10.06 -23.66 -1.02
CA MET A 267 9.04 -24.02 -0.04
C MET A 267 8.17 -25.19 -0.50
N ILE A 268 7.66 -25.15 -1.73
CA ILE A 268 6.83 -26.22 -2.32
C ILE A 268 7.62 -27.53 -2.39
N LYS A 269 8.90 -27.47 -2.82
CA LYS A 269 9.77 -28.66 -2.84
C LYS A 269 9.96 -29.24 -1.44
N GLU A 270 10.12 -28.41 -0.43
CA GLU A 270 10.27 -28.84 0.96
C GLU A 270 8.98 -29.44 1.52
N ILE A 271 7.84 -28.81 1.26
CA ILE A 271 6.51 -29.32 1.60
C ILE A 271 6.28 -30.69 0.93
N HIS A 272 6.50 -30.81 -0.38
CA HIS A 272 6.40 -32.09 -1.08
C HIS A 272 7.35 -33.14 -0.50
N ARG A 273 8.63 -32.79 -0.26
CA ARG A 273 9.60 -33.70 0.37
C ARG A 273 9.07 -34.22 1.70
N HIS A 274 8.47 -33.37 2.52
CA HIS A 274 7.85 -33.78 3.78
C HIS A 274 6.65 -34.69 3.53
N PHE A 275 5.66 -34.32 2.73
CA PHE A 275 4.48 -35.15 2.47
C PHE A 275 4.82 -36.50 1.80
N THR A 276 5.79 -36.54 0.91
CA THR A 276 6.27 -37.78 0.26
C THR A 276 7.07 -38.67 1.24
N LYS A 277 7.93 -38.10 2.09
CA LYS A 277 8.69 -38.87 3.09
C LYS A 277 7.89 -39.25 4.35
N SER A 278 6.74 -38.61 4.58
CA SER A 278 5.84 -38.87 5.72
C SER A 278 4.84 -40.00 5.45
N VAL A 279 4.93 -40.70 4.32
CA VAL A 279 4.15 -41.93 4.09
C VAL A 279 4.58 -42.96 5.14
N PRO A 280 3.68 -43.41 6.05
CA PRO A 280 4.06 -44.26 7.16
C PRO A 280 4.37 -45.67 6.65
N SER A 281 5.57 -46.18 6.98
CA SER A 281 5.72 -47.62 7.16
C SER A 281 4.83 -48.03 8.34
N PRO A 282 4.05 -49.13 8.26
CA PRO A 282 3.02 -49.49 9.24
C PRO A 282 3.53 -49.66 10.68
N HIS A 283 4.84 -49.72 10.90
CA HIS A 283 5.44 -49.85 12.24
C HIS A 283 5.66 -48.54 13.02
N ASN A 284 5.49 -47.35 12.41
CA ASN A 284 5.89 -46.07 13.04
C ASN A 284 4.76 -45.03 13.21
N ALA A 285 3.50 -45.48 13.35
CA ALA A 285 2.33 -44.61 13.50
C ALA A 285 2.33 -43.69 14.75
N ARG A 286 3.29 -43.83 15.68
CA ARG A 286 3.37 -43.02 16.92
C ARG A 286 4.42 -41.91 16.92
N ARG A 287 5.34 -41.86 15.95
CA ARG A 287 6.22 -40.69 15.79
C ARG A 287 5.57 -39.73 14.79
N LYS A 288 4.63 -38.91 15.29
CA LYS A 288 4.27 -37.66 14.61
C LYS A 288 5.57 -36.86 14.45
N SER A 289 6.25 -37.00 13.32
CA SER A 289 7.40 -36.16 13.00
C SER A 289 6.89 -34.73 13.14
N LYS A 290 7.46 -33.94 14.07
CA LYS A 290 7.26 -32.49 14.05
C LYS A 290 7.49 -32.07 12.61
N ILE A 291 6.45 -31.57 11.95
CA ILE A 291 6.55 -30.99 10.61
C ILE A 291 7.76 -30.05 10.64
N GLY A 292 8.55 -30.04 9.58
CA GLY A 292 9.77 -29.24 9.50
C GLY A 292 9.52 -27.74 9.43
N TYR A 293 8.79 -27.19 10.41
CA TYR A 293 8.48 -25.78 10.49
C TYR A 293 9.76 -24.95 10.53
N ILE A 294 10.81 -25.43 11.22
CA ILE A 294 12.12 -24.78 11.29
C ILE A 294 12.72 -24.65 9.89
N GLN A 295 12.64 -25.69 9.05
CA GLN A 295 13.14 -25.67 7.68
C GLN A 295 12.34 -24.69 6.81
N CYS A 296 11.01 -24.69 6.92
CA CYS A 296 10.17 -23.72 6.22
C CYS A 296 10.51 -22.28 6.64
N ILE A 297 10.69 -22.03 7.93
CA ILE A 297 11.11 -20.73 8.47
C ILE A 297 12.49 -20.34 7.89
N GLU A 298 13.47 -21.24 7.92
CA GLU A 298 14.82 -20.98 7.40
C GLU A 298 14.81 -20.64 5.90
N ILE A 299 14.00 -21.35 5.10
CA ILE A 299 13.81 -21.07 3.67
C ILE A 299 13.27 -19.64 3.48
N CYS A 300 12.19 -19.27 4.19
CA CYS A 300 11.61 -17.94 4.12
C CYS A 300 12.59 -16.86 4.57
N THR A 301 13.25 -17.04 5.72
CA THR A 301 14.20 -16.06 6.28
C THR A 301 15.38 -15.82 5.35
N ARG A 302 16.01 -16.88 4.85
CA ARG A 302 17.17 -16.74 3.95
C ARG A 302 16.77 -16.11 2.62
N ALA A 303 15.60 -16.47 2.09
CA ALA A 303 15.11 -15.89 0.84
C ALA A 303 14.76 -14.41 1.00
N ALA A 304 14.09 -14.02 2.09
CA ALA A 304 13.76 -12.63 2.38
C ALA A 304 15.03 -11.76 2.51
N LEU A 305 16.01 -12.18 3.33
CA LEU A 305 17.25 -11.42 3.53
C LEU A 305 18.03 -11.22 2.22
N ARG A 306 18.16 -12.26 1.39
CA ARG A 306 18.85 -12.16 0.10
C ARG A 306 18.03 -11.38 -0.93
N GLY A 307 16.71 -11.54 -0.91
CA GLY A 307 15.80 -10.91 -1.86
C GLY A 307 15.68 -9.39 -1.68
N MET A 308 15.84 -8.89 -0.44
CA MET A 308 15.70 -7.45 -0.14
C MET A 308 16.99 -6.64 -0.39
N PHE A 309 18.17 -7.28 -0.33
CA PHE A 309 19.46 -6.59 -0.40
C PHE A 309 19.68 -5.82 -1.71
N PHE A 310 19.49 -6.48 -2.85
CA PHE A 310 19.70 -5.86 -4.16
C PHE A 310 18.73 -4.70 -4.45
N PRO A 311 17.40 -4.85 -4.27
CA PRO A 311 16.45 -3.74 -4.35
C PRO A 311 16.84 -2.50 -3.53
N ALA A 312 17.24 -2.69 -2.27
CA ALA A 312 17.59 -1.59 -1.37
C ALA A 312 18.86 -0.85 -1.82
N ILE A 313 19.90 -1.60 -2.22
CA ILE A 313 21.13 -1.00 -2.74
C ILE A 313 20.87 -0.23 -4.02
N LEU A 314 20.04 -0.78 -4.92
CA LEU A 314 19.68 -0.12 -6.17
C LEU A 314 19.05 1.25 -5.91
N SER A 315 18.10 1.37 -4.96
CA SER A 315 17.50 2.68 -4.62
C SER A 315 18.50 3.70 -4.09
N ILE A 316 19.48 3.26 -3.31
CA ILE A 316 20.43 4.16 -2.65
C ILE A 316 21.52 4.59 -3.63
N ILE A 317 22.12 3.66 -4.36
CA ILE A 317 23.27 3.93 -5.24
C ILE A 317 22.88 4.75 -6.47
N THR A 318 21.67 4.54 -7.02
CA THR A 318 21.30 5.13 -8.31
C THR A 318 21.44 6.66 -8.34
N PRO A 319 20.93 7.44 -7.36
CA PRO A 319 21.17 8.88 -7.29
C PRO A 319 22.66 9.28 -7.29
N PHE A 320 23.53 8.54 -6.59
CA PHE A 320 24.98 8.78 -6.54
C PHE A 320 25.72 8.35 -7.81
N VAL A 321 25.07 7.64 -8.72
CA VAL A 321 25.62 7.31 -10.04
C VAL A 321 25.13 8.31 -11.09
N VAL A 322 23.83 8.58 -11.11
CA VAL A 322 23.21 9.49 -12.08
C VAL A 322 23.64 10.93 -11.87
N GLY A 323 23.71 11.38 -10.61
CA GLY A 323 24.09 12.73 -10.27
C GLY A 323 25.48 13.14 -10.80
N PRO A 324 26.58 12.42 -10.48
CA PRO A 324 27.90 12.78 -10.99
C PRO A 324 28.07 12.57 -12.49
N LEU A 325 27.40 11.58 -13.09
CA LEU A 325 27.59 11.24 -14.51
C LEU A 325 26.77 12.12 -15.45
N LEU A 326 25.55 12.50 -15.05
CA LEU A 326 24.57 13.16 -15.93
C LEU A 326 24.13 14.53 -15.41
N GLY A 327 24.52 14.92 -14.20
CA GLY A 327 24.21 16.23 -13.62
C GLY A 327 22.94 16.27 -12.79
N LYS A 328 22.72 17.43 -12.17
CA LYS A 328 21.59 17.71 -11.27
C LYS A 328 20.25 17.81 -12.00
N GLU A 329 20.25 18.20 -13.26
CA GLU A 329 19.06 18.25 -14.10
C GLU A 329 18.56 16.83 -14.39
N ALA A 330 19.46 15.91 -14.77
CA ALA A 330 19.16 14.49 -14.96
C ALA A 330 18.66 13.82 -13.68
N LEU A 331 19.27 14.15 -12.53
CA LEU A 331 18.82 13.62 -11.24
C LEU A 331 17.42 14.13 -10.86
N GLY A 332 17.08 15.36 -11.22
CA GLY A 332 15.71 15.86 -11.14
C GLY A 332 14.75 15.08 -12.05
N GLY A 333 15.16 14.81 -13.30
CA GLY A 333 14.43 13.93 -14.21
C GLY A 333 14.21 12.53 -13.63
N LEU A 334 15.21 11.96 -12.97
CA LEU A 334 15.13 10.65 -12.30
C LEU A 334 14.07 10.61 -11.21
N ILE A 335 13.98 11.64 -10.37
CA ILE A 335 12.94 11.75 -9.34
C ILE A 335 11.54 11.74 -9.99
N VAL A 336 11.36 12.53 -11.06
CA VAL A 336 10.08 12.63 -11.78
C VAL A 336 9.71 11.30 -12.45
N GLY A 337 10.63 10.70 -13.19
CA GLY A 337 10.40 9.42 -13.87
C GLY A 337 10.07 8.29 -12.89
N ASN A 338 10.75 8.27 -11.74
CA ASN A 338 10.46 7.33 -10.67
C ASN A 338 9.02 7.53 -10.15
N LEU A 339 8.61 8.75 -9.81
CA LEU A 339 7.26 9.05 -9.34
C LEU A 339 6.16 8.66 -10.35
N VAL A 340 6.35 8.98 -11.64
CA VAL A 340 5.36 8.74 -12.70
C VAL A 340 5.08 7.25 -12.92
N THR A 341 6.05 6.38 -12.62
CA THR A 341 5.91 4.93 -12.84
C THR A 341 5.57 4.17 -11.57
N THR A 342 6.19 4.51 -10.44
CA THR A 342 5.96 3.83 -9.16
C THR A 342 4.53 4.02 -8.66
N LEU A 343 3.98 5.24 -8.67
CA LEU A 343 2.63 5.51 -8.18
C LEU A 343 1.57 4.61 -8.85
N PRO A 344 1.40 4.62 -10.18
CA PRO A 344 0.39 3.77 -10.82
C PRO A 344 0.71 2.27 -10.68
N LEU A 345 1.99 1.87 -10.70
CA LEU A 345 2.38 0.47 -10.58
C LEU A 345 2.10 -0.09 -9.17
N SER A 346 2.34 0.70 -8.12
CA SER A 346 2.01 0.35 -6.73
C SER A 346 0.50 0.18 -6.56
N LEU A 347 -0.29 1.12 -7.08
CA LEU A 347 -1.75 1.08 -7.02
C LEU A 347 -2.29 -0.15 -7.74
N LEU A 348 -1.81 -0.41 -8.96
CA LEU A 348 -2.13 -1.60 -9.74
C LEU A 348 -1.90 -2.87 -8.92
N MET A 349 -0.68 -3.08 -8.42
CA MET A 349 -0.30 -4.32 -7.75
C MET A 349 -1.07 -4.54 -6.44
N CYS A 350 -1.21 -3.48 -5.64
CA CYS A 350 -1.90 -3.56 -4.35
C CYS A 350 -3.41 -3.80 -4.51
N ILE A 351 -4.07 -3.08 -5.44
CA ILE A 351 -5.52 -3.22 -5.65
C ILE A 351 -5.84 -4.54 -6.34
N SER A 352 -5.08 -4.92 -7.37
CA SER A 352 -5.30 -6.17 -8.11
C SER A 352 -5.12 -7.41 -7.23
N GLY A 353 -4.06 -7.46 -6.41
CA GLY A 353 -3.87 -8.54 -5.44
C GLY A 353 -4.95 -8.60 -4.35
N ALA A 354 -5.40 -7.45 -3.83
CA ALA A 354 -6.51 -7.44 -2.88
C ALA A 354 -7.84 -7.89 -3.50
N LEU A 355 -8.06 -7.56 -4.78
CA LEU A 355 -9.21 -7.99 -5.57
C LEU A 355 -9.21 -9.52 -5.75
N TRP A 356 -8.08 -10.14 -6.13
CA TRP A 356 -7.97 -11.60 -6.23
C TRP A 356 -8.24 -12.32 -4.90
N ASP A 357 -7.66 -11.83 -3.81
CA ASP A 357 -7.86 -12.42 -2.48
C ASP A 357 -9.34 -12.38 -2.06
N ASN A 358 -9.99 -11.23 -2.24
CA ASN A 358 -11.38 -11.08 -1.86
C ASN A 358 -12.34 -11.82 -2.79
N ALA A 359 -11.99 -12.03 -4.06
CA ALA A 359 -12.75 -12.94 -4.93
C ALA A 359 -12.65 -14.40 -4.46
N LYS A 360 -11.46 -14.87 -4.08
CA LYS A 360 -11.27 -16.19 -3.45
C LYS A 360 -12.10 -16.32 -2.18
N LYS A 361 -12.02 -15.33 -1.27
CA LYS A 361 -12.79 -15.32 -0.01
C LYS A 361 -14.30 -15.31 -0.26
N ARG A 362 -14.80 -14.57 -1.25
CA ARG A 362 -16.23 -14.56 -1.61
C ARG A 362 -16.71 -15.96 -2.03
N ILE A 363 -15.90 -16.72 -2.76
CA ILE A 363 -16.20 -18.10 -3.14
C ILE A 363 -16.19 -19.01 -1.90
N GLU A 364 -15.18 -18.88 -1.03
CA GLU A 364 -15.05 -19.68 0.21
C GLU A 364 -16.19 -19.48 1.21
N MET A 365 -16.83 -18.30 1.19
CA MET A 365 -17.99 -17.97 2.01
C MET A 365 -19.33 -18.39 1.37
N SER A 366 -19.32 -18.81 0.11
CA SER A 366 -20.54 -19.20 -0.59
C SER A 366 -20.96 -20.62 -0.19
N VAL A 367 -22.25 -20.81 0.13
CA VAL A 367 -22.79 -22.11 0.58
C VAL A 367 -22.82 -23.15 -0.57
N HIS A 368 -22.81 -22.69 -1.82
CA HIS A 368 -23.05 -23.53 -2.99
C HIS A 368 -21.76 -24.01 -3.68
N GLU A 369 -20.59 -23.43 -3.36
CA GLU A 369 -19.32 -23.84 -3.96
C GLU A 369 -18.42 -24.48 -2.90
N SER A 370 -18.05 -25.75 -3.11
CA SER A 370 -17.07 -26.40 -2.23
C SER A 370 -15.69 -25.77 -2.40
N ARG A 371 -14.86 -25.77 -1.34
CA ARG A 371 -13.42 -25.42 -1.37
C ARG A 371 -12.57 -26.37 -2.24
N SER A 372 -13.21 -27.24 -3.02
CA SER A 372 -12.61 -28.18 -3.96
C SER A 372 -13.16 -27.98 -5.38
N SER A 373 -13.97 -26.95 -5.62
CA SER A 373 -14.55 -26.69 -6.93
C SER A 373 -13.48 -26.18 -7.92
N PRO A 374 -13.66 -26.39 -9.22
CA PRO A 374 -12.79 -25.79 -10.24
C PRO A 374 -12.75 -24.26 -10.16
N ILE A 375 -13.87 -23.64 -9.74
CA ILE A 375 -14.01 -22.19 -9.57
C ILE A 375 -13.12 -21.71 -8.41
N HIS A 376 -13.13 -22.42 -7.28
CA HIS A 376 -12.26 -22.13 -6.14
C HIS A 376 -10.79 -22.35 -6.49
N THR A 377 -10.46 -23.42 -7.24
CA THR A 377 -9.09 -23.65 -7.70
C THR A 377 -8.59 -22.50 -8.58
N ALA A 378 -9.42 -22.00 -9.50
CA ALA A 378 -9.09 -20.86 -10.33
C ALA A 378 -8.88 -19.57 -9.54
N SER A 379 -9.69 -19.31 -8.51
CA SER A 379 -9.53 -18.13 -7.66
C SER A 379 -8.32 -18.22 -6.73
N VAL A 380 -7.98 -19.41 -6.24
CA VAL A 380 -6.72 -19.65 -5.50
C VAL A 380 -5.51 -19.36 -6.38
N ILE A 381 -5.52 -19.79 -7.64
CA ILE A 381 -4.43 -19.47 -8.58
C ILE A 381 -4.30 -17.95 -8.75
N GLY A 382 -5.41 -17.24 -8.96
CA GLY A 382 -5.42 -15.77 -9.03
C GLY A 382 -4.83 -15.10 -7.78
N ASP A 383 -5.24 -15.54 -6.59
CA ASP A 383 -4.71 -15.01 -5.33
C ASP A 383 -3.21 -15.28 -5.16
N THR A 384 -2.74 -16.48 -5.52
CA THR A 384 -1.30 -16.79 -5.47
C THR A 384 -0.45 -15.99 -6.46
N VAL A 385 -1.05 -15.52 -7.57
CA VAL A 385 -0.43 -14.53 -8.46
C VAL A 385 -0.43 -13.15 -7.80
N GLY A 386 -1.51 -12.80 -7.10
CA GLY A 386 -1.69 -11.54 -6.39
C GLY A 386 -0.82 -11.35 -5.14
N ASP A 387 -0.45 -12.43 -4.44
CA ASP A 387 0.35 -12.38 -3.20
C ASP A 387 1.70 -11.65 -3.36
N PRO A 388 2.59 -12.03 -4.30
CA PRO A 388 3.85 -11.29 -4.51
C PRO A 388 3.61 -9.84 -4.95
N LEU A 389 2.47 -9.55 -5.58
CA LEU A 389 2.14 -8.19 -6.03
C LEU A 389 1.69 -7.32 -4.85
N LYS A 390 0.69 -7.75 -4.07
CA LYS A 390 0.09 -6.95 -3.01
C LYS A 390 0.92 -6.91 -1.73
N ASP A 391 1.73 -7.93 -1.44
CA ASP A 391 2.42 -8.06 -0.15
C ASP A 391 3.94 -7.89 -0.25
N ALA A 392 4.50 -7.84 -1.47
CA ALA A 392 5.93 -7.61 -1.66
C ALA A 392 6.21 -6.46 -2.63
N ALA A 393 5.92 -6.63 -3.93
CA ALA A 393 6.35 -5.68 -4.96
C ALA A 393 5.64 -4.31 -4.86
N GLY A 394 4.30 -4.31 -4.78
CA GLY A 394 3.49 -3.08 -4.69
C GLY A 394 3.85 -2.21 -3.47
N PRO A 395 3.86 -2.76 -2.24
CA PRO A 395 4.28 -2.01 -1.07
C PRO A 395 5.77 -1.59 -1.08
N SER A 396 6.65 -2.33 -1.76
CA SER A 396 8.07 -1.96 -1.86
C SER A 396 8.30 -0.72 -2.73
N LEU A 397 7.48 -0.54 -3.77
CA LEU A 397 7.57 0.63 -4.64
C LEU A 397 7.28 1.94 -3.89
N ASP A 398 6.37 1.92 -2.91
CA ASP A 398 6.08 3.07 -2.03
C ASP A 398 7.34 3.59 -1.31
N ILE A 399 8.08 2.67 -0.69
CA ILE A 399 9.33 2.98 0.00
C ILE A 399 10.42 3.39 -1.01
N PHE A 400 10.45 2.72 -2.16
CA PHE A 400 11.41 2.97 -3.23
C PHE A 400 11.37 4.42 -3.75
N ILE A 401 10.17 4.99 -3.88
CA ILE A 401 9.95 6.40 -4.23
C ILE A 401 10.75 7.31 -3.30
N ASN A 402 10.46 7.21 -2.01
CA ASN A 402 11.00 8.10 -1.00
C ASN A 402 12.51 7.93 -0.84
N LEU A 403 13.03 6.70 -0.95
CA LEU A 403 14.47 6.43 -0.82
C LEU A 403 15.27 7.10 -1.94
N ILE A 404 14.81 6.98 -3.19
CA ILE A 404 15.44 7.66 -4.32
C ILE A 404 15.38 9.18 -4.14
N GLY A 405 14.21 9.72 -3.81
CA GLY A 405 14.04 11.16 -3.60
C GLY A 405 14.92 11.72 -2.48
N THR A 406 14.99 11.01 -1.37
CA THR A 406 15.80 11.40 -0.20
C THR A 406 17.29 11.29 -0.50
N ALA A 407 17.75 10.20 -1.11
CA ALA A 407 19.15 10.04 -1.51
C ALA A 407 19.57 11.11 -2.53
N ALA A 408 18.71 11.42 -3.50
CA ALA A 408 18.94 12.49 -4.47
C ALA A 408 19.03 13.87 -3.79
N LEU A 409 18.19 14.16 -2.80
CA LEU A 409 18.24 15.40 -2.03
C LEU A 409 19.55 15.52 -1.22
N ILE A 410 19.95 14.45 -0.52
CA ILE A 410 21.23 14.42 0.21
C ILE A 410 22.39 14.68 -0.73
N TYR A 411 22.38 14.03 -1.90
CA TYR A 411 23.42 14.23 -2.90
C TYR A 411 23.41 15.65 -3.49
N ALA A 412 22.24 16.23 -3.76
CA ALA A 412 22.12 17.61 -4.24
C ALA A 412 22.73 18.63 -3.28
N ALA A 413 22.58 18.42 -1.98
CA ALA A 413 23.21 19.28 -0.97
C ALA A 413 24.76 19.22 -1.01
N TYR A 414 25.34 18.14 -1.53
CA TYR A 414 26.78 17.98 -1.72
C TYR A 414 27.31 18.53 -3.06
N MET A 415 26.44 18.71 -4.06
CA MET A 415 26.82 19.24 -5.38
C MET A 415 26.98 20.77 -5.43
N ILE A 416 26.66 21.46 -4.34
CA ILE A 416 26.85 22.91 -4.15
C ILE A 416 28.22 23.15 -3.55
#